data_AF-K9YCQ4-F1
#
_entry.id   AF-K9YCQ4-F1
#
_cell.length_a   1.000
_cell.length_b   1.000
_cell.length_c   1.000
_cell.angle_alpha   90.00
_cell.angle_beta   90.00
_cell.angle_gamma   90.00
#
_symmetry.space_group_name_H-M   'P 1'
#
loop_
_entity.id
_entity.type
_entity.pdbx_description
1 polymer ?
#
loop_
_entity_poly.entity_id
_entity_poly.type
_entity_poly.pdbx_seq_one_letter_code
_entity_poly.pdbx_strand_id
1 'polypeptide(L)'
;MYKFGDSLENDSQGWTKSRNNKIEGKTKTHFISPSSQKEHTSILVLVINAENNEDIIEKLNNQKKVKTEMWEKVYRSTEALWIGTEEHFKHTGLKNRFSNTDQINQRSEYDVYFIQIKLQEVHSGFRANASSLKRADAFEALSNTEHKVIDTSPRLSVLSTNNLPLYRS
;
A
#
# COMPACT_ATOMS: atom_id res chain seq x y z
N MET A 1 -10.32 52.23 46.87
CA MET A 1 -11.05 52.02 48.15
C MET A 1 -11.84 50.74 47.95
N TYR A 2 -11.60 49.58 48.58
CA TYR A 2 -11.17 49.26 49.94
C TYR A 2 -10.06 48.17 49.96
N LYS A 3 -9.25 48.18 51.03
CA LYS A 3 -8.25 47.18 51.43
C LYS A 3 -8.86 46.14 52.40
N PHE A 4 -8.04 45.15 52.77
CA PHE A 4 -8.00 44.21 53.93
C PHE A 4 -7.96 42.76 53.42
N GLY A 5 -6.89 41.97 53.65
CA GLY A 5 -6.29 41.62 54.95
C GLY A 5 -7.10 40.42 55.49
N ASP A 6 -6.57 39.27 55.89
CA ASP A 6 -5.29 38.94 56.51
C ASP A 6 -4.99 37.44 56.41
N SER A 7 -3.71 37.13 56.63
CA SER A 7 -3.09 35.84 56.88
C SER A 7 -3.76 35.00 57.98
N LEU A 8 -3.51 33.69 57.93
CA LEU A 8 -3.20 32.90 59.13
C LEU A 8 -2.27 31.73 58.75
N GLU A 9 -1.03 31.85 59.23
CA GLU A 9 -0.07 30.76 59.48
C GLU A 9 -0.54 29.86 60.63
N ASN A 10 0.29 28.85 60.93
CA ASN A 10 0.33 27.95 62.09
C ASN A 10 -0.48 26.65 61.98
N ASP A 11 0.05 25.47 62.35
CA ASP A 11 1.35 25.10 62.90
C ASP A 11 1.46 23.56 63.00
N SER A 12 2.70 23.07 63.15
CA SER A 12 3.08 21.95 64.05
C SER A 12 2.75 20.47 63.75
N GLN A 13 3.82 19.76 63.35
CA GLN A 13 4.46 18.58 63.99
C GLN A 13 3.66 17.39 64.56
N GLY A 14 4.15 16.17 64.25
CA GLY A 14 4.42 15.16 65.31
C GLY A 14 3.90 13.71 65.15
N TRP A 15 4.73 12.83 64.56
CA TRP A 15 5.08 11.44 64.95
C TRP A 15 4.01 10.42 65.42
N THR A 16 3.92 9.24 64.77
CA THR A 16 4.45 7.93 65.29
C THR A 16 4.08 6.70 64.44
N LYS A 17 5.12 5.90 64.15
CA LYS A 17 5.29 4.42 64.13
C LYS A 17 4.26 3.45 63.49
N SER A 18 4.84 2.66 62.58
CA SER A 18 4.75 1.18 62.44
C SER A 18 3.42 0.52 62.07
N ARG A 19 3.42 -0.15 60.90
CA ARG A 19 3.24 -1.60 60.79
C ARG A 19 3.59 -2.13 59.41
N ASN A 20 4.45 -3.15 59.40
CA ASN A 20 4.70 -4.04 58.28
C ASN A 20 3.39 -4.63 57.76
N ASN A 21 3.20 -4.68 56.44
CA ASN A 21 2.54 -5.83 55.83
C ASN A 21 3.10 -6.12 54.44
N LYS A 22 3.80 -7.24 54.40
CA LYS A 22 4.20 -8.03 53.24
C LYS A 22 2.96 -8.33 52.40
N ILE A 23 2.90 -7.81 51.18
CA ILE A 23 2.04 -8.35 50.12
C ILE A 23 2.96 -8.69 48.94
N GLU A 24 3.36 -9.96 48.91
CA GLU A 24 3.88 -10.62 47.72
C GLU A 24 2.73 -10.73 46.71
N GLY A 25 2.53 -9.67 45.93
CA GLY A 25 1.67 -9.68 44.75
C GLY A 25 2.54 -9.82 43.51
N LYS A 26 2.71 -11.04 43.02
CA LYS A 26 3.31 -11.35 41.72
C LYS A 26 2.60 -10.56 40.62
N THR A 27 3.13 -9.40 40.23
CA THR A 27 2.76 -8.77 38.96
C THR A 27 3.37 -9.63 37.87
N LYS A 28 2.57 -10.59 37.37
CA LYS A 28 2.76 -11.16 36.04
C LYS A 28 2.70 -9.99 35.07
N THR A 29 3.85 -9.45 34.73
CA THR A 29 4.02 -8.59 33.55
C THR A 29 3.63 -9.47 32.37
N HIS A 30 2.38 -9.36 31.93
CA HIS A 30 1.98 -9.80 30.60
C HIS A 30 2.80 -8.94 29.65
N PHE A 31 3.93 -9.50 29.20
CA PHE A 31 4.52 -9.09 27.94
C PHE A 31 3.44 -9.32 26.90
N ILE A 32 2.74 -8.25 26.55
CA ILE A 32 1.93 -8.21 25.34
C ILE A 32 2.96 -8.43 24.23
N SER A 33 3.05 -9.67 23.75
CA SER A 33 3.71 -9.96 22.50
C SER A 33 3.16 -8.98 21.47
N PRO A 34 4.00 -8.28 20.67
CA PRO A 34 3.49 -7.46 19.59
C PRO A 34 2.67 -8.39 18.72
N SER A 35 1.34 -8.25 18.82
CA SER A 35 0.39 -8.99 18.01
C SER A 35 0.86 -8.82 16.58
N SER A 36 1.11 -9.93 15.89
CA SER A 36 1.34 -9.95 14.46
C SER A 36 0.15 -9.27 13.78
N GLN A 37 0.21 -7.94 13.65
CA GLN A 37 -0.62 -7.20 12.74
C GLN A 37 -0.21 -7.75 11.39
N LYS A 38 -1.04 -8.63 10.82
CA LYS A 38 -0.92 -8.98 9.42
C LYS A 38 -0.95 -7.66 8.68
N GLU A 39 0.19 -7.20 8.20
CA GLU A 39 0.26 -6.05 7.32
C GLU A 39 -0.72 -6.35 6.19
N HIS A 40 -1.78 -5.55 6.08
CA HIS A 40 -2.83 -5.72 5.07
C HIS A 40 -2.28 -5.29 3.72
N THR A 41 -1.35 -6.08 3.17
CA THR A 41 -0.72 -5.75 1.91
C THR A 41 -1.62 -6.13 0.76
N SER A 42 -1.89 -5.16 -0.10
CA SER A 42 -2.70 -5.35 -1.30
C SER A 42 -1.82 -5.41 -2.54
N ILE A 43 -2.32 -6.08 -3.58
CA ILE A 43 -1.66 -6.21 -4.87
C ILE A 43 -2.45 -5.41 -5.89
N LEU A 44 -1.80 -4.39 -6.45
CA LEU A 44 -2.24 -3.65 -7.63
C LEU A 44 -1.56 -4.27 -8.86
N VAL A 45 -2.34 -4.57 -9.88
CA VAL A 45 -1.83 -5.00 -11.19
C VAL A 45 -2.22 -3.96 -12.22
N LEU A 46 -1.23 -3.44 -12.94
CA LEU A 46 -1.44 -2.52 -14.06
C LEU A 46 -1.21 -3.28 -15.36
N VAL A 47 -2.07 -3.04 -16.34
CA VAL A 47 -1.89 -3.49 -17.72
C VAL A 47 -1.53 -2.26 -18.54
N ILE A 48 -0.29 -2.22 -19.02
CA ILE A 48 0.25 -1.09 -19.77
C ILE A 48 0.46 -1.53 -21.22
N ASN A 49 -0.06 -0.74 -22.16
CA ASN A 49 0.19 -0.95 -23.58
C ASN A 49 1.70 -0.82 -23.87
N ALA A 50 2.26 -1.71 -24.69
CA ALA A 50 3.68 -1.75 -25.01
C ALA A 50 4.12 -0.65 -25.97
N GLU A 51 3.23 -0.21 -26.87
CA GLU A 51 3.51 0.81 -27.86
C GLU A 51 3.91 2.13 -27.18
N ASN A 52 5.09 2.66 -27.52
CA ASN A 52 5.63 3.93 -27.02
C ASN A 52 5.82 4.02 -25.49
N ASN A 53 5.73 2.91 -24.77
CA ASN A 53 5.83 2.86 -23.30
C ASN A 53 7.00 1.99 -22.81
N GLU A 54 7.83 1.43 -23.68
CA GLU A 54 8.97 0.58 -23.27
C GLU A 54 9.89 1.32 -22.26
N ASP A 55 10.06 2.64 -22.40
CA ASP A 55 10.86 3.45 -21.48
C ASP A 55 10.25 3.53 -20.07
N ILE A 56 8.93 3.64 -19.94
CA ILE A 56 8.28 3.69 -18.64
C ILE A 56 8.29 2.31 -17.99
N ILE A 57 8.12 1.24 -18.77
CA ILE A 57 8.24 -0.15 -18.29
C ILE A 57 9.64 -0.42 -17.76
N GLU A 58 10.67 -0.04 -18.51
CA GLU A 58 12.07 -0.20 -18.09
C GLU A 58 12.36 0.57 -16.79
N LYS A 59 11.90 1.83 -16.69
CA LYS A 59 12.07 2.62 -15.46
C LYS A 59 11.36 1.98 -14.27
N LEU A 60 10.12 1.50 -14.44
CA LEU A 60 9.39 0.80 -13.36
C LEU A 60 10.13 -0.47 -12.92
N ASN A 61 10.67 -1.22 -13.87
CA ASN A 61 11.43 -2.43 -13.58
C ASN A 61 12.76 -2.14 -12.87
N ASN A 62 13.46 -1.08 -13.25
CA ASN A 62 14.76 -0.72 -12.67
C ASN A 62 14.63 -0.03 -11.30
N GLN A 63 13.68 0.89 -11.17
CA GLN A 63 13.51 1.70 -9.96
C GLN A 63 12.65 1.00 -8.90
N LYS A 64 11.89 -0.02 -9.30
CA LYS A 64 10.97 -0.78 -8.45
C LYS A 64 9.94 0.07 -7.69
N LYS A 65 9.66 1.29 -8.17
CA LYS A 65 8.70 2.26 -7.57
C LYS A 65 8.18 3.21 -8.66
N VAL A 66 6.95 3.68 -8.50
CA VAL A 66 6.39 4.80 -9.27
C VAL A 66 6.82 6.10 -8.60
N LYS A 67 7.60 6.93 -9.30
CA LYS A 67 8.04 8.24 -8.78
C LYS A 67 7.13 9.38 -9.21
N THR A 68 7.29 10.54 -8.57
CA THR A 68 6.49 11.74 -8.82
C THR A 68 6.58 12.21 -10.27
N GLU A 69 7.73 12.08 -10.91
CA GLU A 69 7.90 12.45 -12.32
C GLU A 69 7.30 11.44 -13.31
N MET A 70 6.83 10.29 -12.83
CA MET A 70 6.39 9.16 -13.65
C MET A 70 4.88 8.91 -13.58
N TRP A 71 4.21 9.32 -12.51
CA TRP A 71 2.84 8.89 -12.22
C TRP A 71 1.87 9.18 -13.36
N GLU A 72 1.97 10.36 -13.98
CA GLU A 72 1.06 10.76 -15.04
C GLU A 72 1.23 9.89 -16.28
N LYS A 73 2.49 9.57 -16.64
CA LYS A 73 2.76 8.65 -17.74
C LYS A 73 2.26 7.25 -17.43
N VAL A 74 2.52 6.75 -16.22
CA VAL A 74 2.01 5.43 -15.79
C VAL A 74 0.47 5.38 -15.87
N TYR A 75 -0.21 6.43 -15.40
CA TYR A 75 -1.68 6.53 -15.48
C TYR A 75 -2.16 6.48 -16.93
N ARG A 76 -1.64 7.36 -17.79
CA ARG A 76 -2.05 7.48 -19.20
C ARG A 76 -1.77 6.22 -20.01
N SER A 77 -0.71 5.48 -19.68
CA SER A 77 -0.33 4.24 -20.36
C SER A 77 -1.07 3.00 -19.84
N THR A 78 -1.77 3.11 -18.71
CA THR A 78 -2.53 1.99 -18.13
C THR A 78 -3.86 1.83 -18.87
N GLU A 79 -4.06 0.71 -19.55
CA GLU A 79 -5.32 0.41 -20.25
C GLU A 79 -6.35 -0.25 -19.32
N ALA A 80 -5.87 -1.03 -18.37
CA ALA A 80 -6.69 -1.74 -17.41
C ALA A 80 -5.91 -2.00 -16.13
N LEU A 81 -6.62 -2.21 -15.04
CA LEU A 81 -6.00 -2.53 -13.76
C LEU A 81 -6.86 -3.48 -12.93
N TRP A 82 -6.23 -4.05 -11.90
CA TRP A 82 -6.88 -4.85 -10.88
C TRP A 82 -6.28 -4.54 -9.50
N ILE A 83 -7.11 -4.60 -8.46
CA ILE A 83 -6.68 -4.46 -7.06
C ILE A 83 -7.27 -5.60 -6.24
N GLY A 84 -6.53 -6.12 -5.28
CA GLY A 84 -7.07 -7.06 -4.29
C GLY A 84 -6.04 -7.49 -3.25
N THR A 85 -6.41 -8.43 -2.39
CA THR A 85 -5.47 -9.02 -1.45
C THR A 85 -4.53 -9.99 -2.16
N GLU A 86 -3.42 -10.33 -1.51
CA GLU A 86 -2.49 -11.34 -2.03
C GLU A 86 -3.16 -12.72 -2.21
N GLU A 87 -4.07 -13.09 -1.32
CA GLU A 87 -4.85 -14.33 -1.44
C GLU A 87 -5.72 -14.31 -2.69
N HIS A 88 -6.49 -13.23 -2.91
CA HIS A 88 -7.31 -13.11 -4.12
C HIS A 88 -6.46 -13.12 -5.39
N PHE A 89 -5.30 -12.45 -5.38
CA PHE A 89 -4.39 -12.42 -6.52
C PHE A 89 -4.02 -13.84 -6.98
N LYS A 90 -3.76 -14.76 -6.04
CA LYS A 90 -3.41 -16.17 -6.33
C LYS A 90 -4.53 -16.94 -7.05
N HIS A 91 -5.79 -16.53 -6.89
CA HIS A 91 -6.95 -17.19 -7.51
C HIS A 91 -7.42 -16.54 -8.82
N THR A 92 -6.91 -15.35 -9.17
CA THR A 92 -7.34 -14.62 -10.39
C THR A 92 -6.77 -15.15 -11.71
N GLY A 93 -5.70 -15.97 -11.66
CA GLY A 93 -4.91 -16.33 -12.84
C GLY A 93 -3.95 -15.25 -13.32
N LEU A 94 -3.97 -14.03 -12.75
CA LEU A 94 -3.04 -12.93 -13.11
C LEU A 94 -1.58 -13.30 -12.86
N LYS A 95 -1.31 -14.05 -11.79
CA LYS A 95 0.04 -14.52 -11.45
C LYS A 95 0.71 -15.27 -12.62
N ASN A 96 -0.06 -16.01 -13.41
CA ASN A 96 0.48 -16.79 -14.52
C ASN A 96 1.05 -15.91 -15.63
N ARG A 97 0.64 -14.64 -15.73
CA ARG A 97 1.16 -13.69 -16.73
C ARG A 97 2.60 -13.28 -16.47
N PHE A 98 3.07 -13.37 -15.23
CA PHE A 98 4.44 -13.03 -14.87
C PHE A 98 5.42 -14.17 -15.14
N SER A 99 4.94 -15.41 -15.16
CA SER A 99 5.76 -16.60 -15.44
C SER A 99 5.62 -17.11 -16.87
N ASN A 100 4.60 -16.67 -17.61
CA ASN A 100 4.38 -17.12 -18.98
C ASN A 100 5.36 -16.44 -19.93
N THR A 101 6.25 -17.23 -20.52
CA THR A 101 7.24 -16.79 -21.50
C THR A 101 6.83 -17.11 -22.93
N ASP A 102 5.54 -17.38 -23.20
CA ASP A 102 5.04 -17.61 -24.55
C ASP A 102 5.58 -16.51 -25.47
N GLN A 103 6.51 -16.91 -26.35
CA GLN A 103 7.25 -15.98 -27.17
C GLN A 103 6.28 -15.30 -28.13
N ILE A 104 6.18 -13.98 -28.05
CA ILE A 104 5.48 -13.22 -29.08
C ILE A 104 6.33 -13.32 -30.35
N ASN A 105 5.84 -14.10 -31.31
CA ASN A 105 6.55 -14.31 -32.58
C ASN A 105 6.55 -13.05 -33.45
N GLN A 106 5.63 -12.10 -33.22
CA GLN A 106 5.55 -10.81 -33.89
C GLN A 106 5.12 -9.74 -32.90
N ARG A 107 5.85 -8.62 -32.86
CA ARG A 107 5.47 -7.45 -32.07
C ARG A 107 4.21 -6.83 -32.67
N SER A 108 3.19 -6.63 -31.83
CA SER A 108 1.97 -5.91 -32.15
C SER A 108 1.91 -4.58 -31.40
N GLU A 109 1.27 -3.57 -31.98
CA GLU A 109 0.96 -2.29 -31.30
C GLU A 109 0.05 -2.51 -30.09
N TYR A 110 -0.74 -3.58 -30.08
CA TYR A 110 -1.64 -3.91 -28.98
C TYR A 110 -0.99 -4.74 -27.88
N ASP A 111 0.29 -5.11 -28.01
CA ASP A 111 0.96 -5.87 -26.97
C ASP A 111 0.94 -5.13 -25.62
N VAL A 112 1.00 -5.86 -24.52
CA VAL A 112 0.87 -5.33 -23.17
C VAL A 112 1.95 -5.86 -22.23
N TYR A 113 2.16 -5.12 -21.15
CA TYR A 113 2.91 -5.56 -19.97
C TYR A 113 1.99 -5.59 -18.76
N PHE A 114 2.19 -6.56 -17.89
CA PHE A 114 1.59 -6.61 -16.56
C PHE A 114 2.61 -6.15 -15.53
N ILE A 115 2.25 -5.18 -14.70
CA ILE A 115 3.08 -4.66 -13.62
C ILE A 115 2.44 -5.00 -12.29
N GLN A 116 3.12 -5.79 -11.47
CA GLN A 116 2.66 -6.14 -10.13
C GLN A 116 3.25 -5.16 -9.11
N ILE A 117 2.38 -4.49 -8.36
CA ILE A 117 2.74 -3.53 -7.33
C ILE A 117 2.16 -3.97 -6.00
N LYS A 118 3.00 -4.04 -4.97
CA LYS A 118 2.58 -4.26 -3.59
C LYS A 118 2.33 -2.91 -2.93
N LEU A 119 1.15 -2.74 -2.35
CA LEU A 119 0.69 -1.55 -1.66
C LEU A 119 0.55 -1.83 -0.16
N GLN A 120 0.97 -0.89 0.68
CA GLN A 120 0.65 -0.89 2.11
C GLN A 120 -0.76 -0.33 2.37
N GLU A 121 -1.18 0.64 1.56
CA GLU A 121 -2.49 1.28 1.65
C GLU A 121 -3.17 1.32 0.28
N VAL A 122 -4.48 1.09 0.25
CA VAL A 122 -5.27 1.08 -0.99
C VAL A 122 -6.03 2.37 -1.14
N HIS A 123 -5.65 3.18 -2.13
CA HIS A 123 -6.42 4.36 -2.50
C HIS A 123 -7.75 3.97 -3.15
N SER A 124 -8.84 4.67 -2.80
CA SER A 124 -10.20 4.37 -3.31
C SER A 124 -10.32 4.53 -4.84
N GLY A 125 -9.42 5.30 -5.45
CA GLY A 125 -9.36 5.47 -6.90
C GLY A 125 -8.88 4.24 -7.67
N PHE A 126 -8.24 3.27 -7.02
CA PHE A 126 -7.93 1.97 -7.62
C PHE A 126 -9.08 0.98 -7.51
N ARG A 127 -10.34 1.40 -7.40
CA ARG A 127 -11.48 0.48 -7.38
C ARG A 127 -12.18 0.48 -8.73
N ALA A 128 -12.85 -0.63 -9.06
CA ALA A 128 -13.49 -0.83 -10.37
C ALA A 128 -14.45 0.29 -10.79
N ASN A 129 -15.14 0.90 -9.83
CA ASN A 129 -16.14 1.95 -10.03
C ASN A 129 -15.60 3.37 -9.77
N ALA A 130 -14.29 3.56 -9.67
CA ALA A 130 -13.70 4.90 -9.49
C ALA A 130 -13.82 5.74 -10.77
N SER A 131 -14.14 7.03 -10.60
CA SER A 131 -14.11 8.01 -11.69
C SER A 131 -12.69 8.28 -12.17
N SER A 132 -12.54 8.81 -13.39
CA SER A 132 -11.22 9.16 -13.95
C SER A 132 -10.45 10.15 -13.07
N LEU A 133 -11.14 11.13 -12.47
CA LEU A 133 -10.53 12.05 -11.50
C LEU A 133 -9.96 11.31 -10.29
N LYS A 134 -10.75 10.43 -9.66
CA LYS A 134 -10.27 9.65 -8.50
C LYS A 134 -9.13 8.72 -8.88
N ARG A 135 -9.10 8.21 -10.11
CA ARG A 135 -7.99 7.38 -10.62
C ARG A 135 -6.72 8.22 -10.76
N ALA A 136 -6.81 9.38 -11.40
CA ALA A 136 -5.68 10.30 -11.50
C ALA A 136 -5.11 10.64 -10.11
N ASP A 137 -5.98 11.01 -9.17
CA ASP A 137 -5.60 11.27 -7.77
C ASP A 137 -4.91 10.04 -7.14
N ALA A 138 -5.37 8.83 -7.44
CA ALA A 138 -4.76 7.59 -6.93
C ALA A 138 -3.35 7.35 -7.47
N PHE A 139 -3.12 7.60 -8.77
CA PHE A 139 -1.81 7.48 -9.37
C PHE A 139 -0.85 8.56 -8.88
N GLU A 140 -1.33 9.80 -8.72
CA GLU A 140 -0.55 10.87 -8.10
C GLU A 140 -0.16 10.51 -6.66
N ALA A 141 -1.13 10.08 -5.85
CA ALA A 141 -0.90 9.63 -4.48
C ALA A 141 0.03 8.41 -4.41
N LEU A 142 -0.01 7.51 -5.40
CA LEU A 142 0.89 6.36 -5.48
C LEU A 142 2.36 6.81 -5.44
N SER A 143 2.71 7.92 -6.09
CA SER A 143 4.08 8.43 -6.10
C SER A 143 4.59 8.89 -4.73
N ASN A 144 3.67 9.26 -3.83
CA ASN A 144 3.96 9.80 -2.50
C ASN A 144 3.72 8.78 -1.37
N THR A 145 3.23 7.59 -1.70
CA THR A 145 2.90 6.53 -0.73
C THR A 145 3.89 5.38 -0.80
N GLU A 146 3.96 4.59 0.27
CA GLU A 146 4.85 3.45 0.31
C GLU A 146 4.29 2.27 -0.48
N HIS A 147 5.03 1.87 -1.50
CA HIS A 147 4.69 0.80 -2.41
C HIS A 147 5.97 0.27 -3.08
N LYS A 148 5.87 -0.93 -3.64
CA LYS A 148 6.97 -1.56 -4.36
C LYS A 148 6.46 -2.27 -5.60
N VAL A 149 7.05 -1.97 -6.75
CA VAL A 149 6.89 -2.81 -7.95
C VAL A 149 7.63 -4.11 -7.69
N ILE A 150 6.89 -5.21 -7.62
CA ILE A 150 7.40 -6.53 -7.29
C ILE A 150 7.93 -7.21 -8.55
N ASP A 151 7.13 -7.17 -9.61
CA ASP A 151 7.42 -7.92 -10.83
C ASP A 151 6.85 -7.21 -12.05
N THR A 152 7.40 -7.54 -13.20
CA THR A 152 7.00 -7.05 -14.52
C THR A 152 7.00 -8.23 -15.46
N SER A 153 5.86 -8.53 -16.06
CA SER A 153 5.78 -9.62 -17.02
C SER A 153 6.70 -9.35 -18.22
N PRO A 154 7.07 -10.39 -18.99
CA PRO A 154 7.50 -10.15 -20.37
C PRO A 154 6.41 -9.40 -21.13
N ARG A 155 6.77 -8.86 -22.30
CA ARG A 155 5.80 -8.35 -23.26
C ARG A 155 4.88 -9.52 -23.66
N LEU A 156 3.58 -9.29 -23.67
CA LEU A 156 2.57 -10.30 -24.00
C LEU A 156 1.59 -9.75 -25.05
N SER A 157 0.97 -10.64 -25.82
CA SER A 157 -0.14 -10.25 -26.69
C SER A 157 -1.32 -9.70 -25.89
N VAL A 158 -2.06 -8.72 -26.45
CA VAL A 158 -3.32 -8.20 -25.89
C VAL A 158 -4.29 -9.29 -25.46
N LEU A 159 -4.32 -10.43 -26.18
CA LEU A 159 -5.19 -11.57 -25.87
C LEU A 159 -4.92 -12.15 -24.47
N SER A 160 -3.75 -11.89 -23.89
CA SER A 160 -3.41 -12.27 -22.52
C SER A 160 -4.27 -11.57 -21.47
N THR A 161 -4.95 -10.46 -21.82
CA THR A 161 -5.91 -9.80 -20.92
C THR A 161 -7.26 -10.52 -20.83
N ASN A 162 -7.53 -11.48 -21.72
CA ASN A 162 -8.82 -12.18 -21.76
C ASN A 162 -9.03 -13.08 -20.53
N ASN A 163 -10.28 -13.18 -20.10
CA ASN A 163 -10.71 -14.01 -18.95
C ASN A 163 -10.03 -13.66 -17.63
N LEU A 164 -9.57 -12.40 -17.48
CA LEU A 164 -9.01 -11.89 -16.24
C LEU A 164 -9.96 -10.86 -15.60
N PRO A 165 -9.95 -10.70 -14.27
CA PRO A 165 -10.82 -9.76 -13.57
C PRO A 165 -10.32 -8.31 -13.67
N LEU A 166 -9.88 -7.89 -14.85
CA LEU A 166 -9.38 -6.54 -15.12
C LEU A 166 -10.54 -5.58 -15.39
N TYR A 167 -10.38 -4.32 -15.03
CA TYR A 167 -11.31 -3.27 -15.42
C TYR A 167 -10.56 -2.09 -16.03
N ARG A 168 -11.21 -1.41 -16.98
CA ARG A 168 -10.61 -0.32 -17.75
C ARG A 168 -10.24 0.85 -16.84
N SER A 169 -9.10 1.48 -17.17
CA SER A 169 -8.60 2.65 -16.44
C SER A 169 -9.14 3.96 -16.98
#